data_AF-A0AAY4A2I6-F1
#
_entry.id   AF-A0AAY4A2I6-F1
#
_cell.length_a   1.000
_cell.length_b   1.000
_cell.length_c   1.000
_cell.angle_alpha   90.00
_cell.angle_beta   90.00
_cell.angle_gamma   90.00
#
_symmetry.space_group_name_H-M   'P 1'
#
loop_
_entity.id
_entity.type
_entity.pdbx_description
1 polymer ?
#
loop_
_entity_poly.entity_id
_entity_poly.type
_entity_poly.pdbx_seq_one_letter_code
_entity_poly.pdbx_strand_id
1 'polypeptide(L)'
;MKEDNSSASSASEGRGSGGTETRASSSGGGQQVGWVNMGSMMGPLLLWLQDVAAVTLLKARRRLLQAAILLCVLVLLLWVSIFLYGSFYYSYMPTVSFSTPVHFLYRTDCSPSESLLCSFPTANISLLKNGRDQVMGYGQPYRISLDLEMPESPVNEQLGMFMVKMSCYSRDGQIISSVARSAMLHYRSTLLQTISTLFYSPLLVTGLSEQKQLVEVELYSDYRANSYQPAIGALVEIQSLRVQIYSAQLRIHAYFTGIRYLLYNFPLTSAVIGVASNFVFLSVIVLFSYLQFIWGGLWPPEQVRVRVMMGDPTRLQQRRDDVRKRMSASCPQIRNFEKDKEPAEELQASGSVQKKA
;
A
#
# COMPACT_ATOMS: atom_id res chain seq x y z
N MET A 1 4.98 41.79 -40.92
CA MET A 1 5.74 41.01 -41.92
C MET A 1 4.90 39.75 -42.18
N LYS A 2 3.71 39.93 -42.78
CA LYS A 2 3.39 39.75 -44.22
C LYS A 2 3.64 38.30 -44.64
N GLU A 3 2.66 37.41 -44.42
CA GLU A 3 1.55 37.04 -45.33
C GLU A 3 1.98 36.14 -46.49
N ASP A 4 1.22 35.04 -46.62
CA ASP A 4 0.67 34.49 -47.87
C ASP A 4 1.63 33.81 -48.87
N ASN A 5 1.24 32.87 -49.74
CA ASN A 5 0.02 32.10 -50.01
C ASN A 5 0.49 30.97 -50.98
N SER A 6 0.03 29.74 -50.81
CA SER A 6 -0.97 29.08 -51.68
C SER A 6 -0.64 28.91 -53.18
N SER A 7 -0.58 27.63 -53.55
CA SER A 7 -1.36 26.97 -54.62
C SER A 7 -1.04 27.13 -56.12
N ALA A 8 -1.31 26.00 -56.80
CA ALA A 8 -1.66 25.80 -58.21
C ALA A 8 -0.50 25.80 -59.23
N SER A 9 -0.55 25.12 -60.37
CA SER A 9 -1.33 23.98 -60.91
C SER A 9 -0.76 23.71 -62.32
N SER A 10 -0.98 22.49 -62.83
CA SER A 10 -1.28 22.18 -64.24
C SER A 10 -0.19 22.17 -65.33
N ALA A 11 -0.56 21.41 -66.38
CA ALA A 11 -0.07 21.38 -67.77
C ALA A 11 1.21 20.54 -68.04
N SER A 12 1.19 19.38 -68.71
CA SER A 12 0.69 18.94 -70.04
C SER A 12 1.77 18.97 -71.15
N GLU A 13 1.57 18.11 -72.17
CA GLU A 13 2.32 17.94 -73.44
C GLU A 13 3.46 16.90 -73.42
N GLY A 14 3.66 16.04 -74.43
CA GLY A 14 3.10 15.91 -75.79
C GLY A 14 3.00 14.43 -76.24
N ARG A 15 2.12 14.07 -77.17
CA ARG A 15 2.33 14.00 -78.65
C ARG A 15 3.50 13.10 -79.05
N GLY A 16 3.42 12.13 -79.97
CA GLY A 16 2.38 11.65 -80.91
C GLY A 16 2.72 10.21 -81.31
N SER A 17 1.80 9.44 -81.90
CA SER A 17 1.46 9.37 -83.34
C SER A 17 1.94 8.04 -83.93
N GLY A 18 1.03 7.35 -84.63
CA GLY A 18 1.38 6.24 -85.52
C GLY A 18 0.38 5.09 -85.49
N GLY A 19 -0.77 5.27 -86.14
CA GLY A 19 -1.66 4.17 -86.50
C GLY A 19 -1.37 3.66 -87.91
N THR A 20 -1.65 2.37 -88.15
CA THR A 20 -2.15 1.89 -89.44
C THR A 20 -2.93 0.58 -89.27
N GLU A 21 -4.04 0.52 -90.00
CA GLU A 21 -5.02 -0.55 -90.21
C GLU A 21 -4.38 -1.83 -90.83
N THR A 22 -4.97 -3.03 -90.98
CA THR A 22 -6.35 -3.40 -91.35
C THR A 22 -6.53 -4.95 -91.27
N ARG A 23 -7.76 -5.37 -90.94
CA ARG A 23 -8.54 -6.56 -91.39
C ARG A 23 -7.94 -7.98 -91.59
N ALA A 24 -8.56 -8.89 -90.83
CA ALA A 24 -9.40 -10.03 -91.26
C ALA A 24 -8.81 -11.45 -91.53
N SER A 25 -9.41 -12.38 -90.76
CA SER A 25 -9.93 -13.71 -91.14
C SER A 25 -9.11 -15.01 -90.89
N SER A 26 -9.78 -15.88 -90.13
CA SER A 26 -9.86 -17.35 -90.21
C SER A 26 -8.79 -18.25 -89.54
N SER A 27 -9.33 -19.07 -88.62
CA SER A 27 -9.13 -20.52 -88.46
C SER A 27 -7.71 -21.11 -88.40
N GLY A 28 -7.40 -21.76 -87.27
CA GLY A 28 -6.39 -22.83 -87.20
C GLY A 28 -5.91 -23.08 -85.78
N GLY A 29 -6.17 -24.28 -85.25
CA GLY A 29 -5.78 -24.68 -83.90
C GLY A 29 -4.29 -24.99 -83.73
N GLY A 30 -3.89 -25.21 -82.47
CA GLY A 30 -2.62 -25.84 -82.13
C GLY A 30 -1.87 -25.21 -80.95
N GLN A 31 -1.89 -25.93 -79.82
CA GLN A 31 -0.80 -26.10 -78.85
C GLN A 31 -0.15 -24.89 -78.14
N GLN A 32 -0.57 -24.74 -76.88
CA GLN A 32 0.27 -24.79 -75.66
C GLN A 32 1.80 -24.86 -75.87
N VAL A 33 2.54 -23.99 -75.17
CA VAL A 33 3.47 -24.31 -74.04
C VAL A 33 4.31 -23.06 -73.76
N GLY A 34 4.43 -22.65 -72.49
CA GLY A 34 5.71 -22.08 -72.05
C GLY A 34 5.80 -20.93 -71.06
N TRP A 35 4.75 -20.41 -70.40
CA TRP A 35 4.93 -19.34 -69.39
C TRP A 35 3.92 -19.38 -68.23
N VAL A 36 3.55 -20.56 -67.71
CA VAL A 36 2.55 -20.66 -66.62
C VAL A 36 3.11 -21.31 -65.33
N ASN A 37 4.27 -21.95 -65.36
CA ASN A 37 4.70 -22.80 -64.24
C ASN A 37 5.48 -22.14 -63.09
N MET A 38 5.78 -20.83 -63.14
CA MET A 38 6.45 -20.16 -62.01
C MET A 38 5.46 -19.51 -61.01
N GLY A 39 4.23 -19.21 -61.45
CA GLY A 39 3.21 -18.56 -60.62
C GLY A 39 2.38 -19.52 -59.76
N SER A 40 2.33 -20.81 -60.09
CA SER A 40 1.47 -21.80 -59.42
C SER A 40 2.04 -22.34 -58.10
N MET A 41 3.34 -22.14 -57.84
CA MET A 41 3.99 -22.58 -56.59
C MET A 41 4.11 -21.48 -55.52
N MET A 42 4.03 -20.19 -55.89
CA MET A 42 4.11 -19.08 -54.93
C MET A 42 2.77 -18.72 -54.28
N GLY A 43 1.64 -18.96 -54.96
CA GLY A 43 0.29 -18.70 -54.41
C GLY A 43 -0.04 -19.50 -53.14
N PRO A 44 0.15 -20.83 -53.12
CA PRO A 44 -0.10 -21.66 -51.93
C PRO A 44 0.84 -21.32 -50.77
N LEU A 45 2.08 -20.91 -51.07
CA LEU A 45 3.11 -20.60 -50.09
C LEU A 45 2.88 -19.23 -49.43
N LEU A 46 2.40 -18.24 -50.18
CA LEU A 46 1.95 -16.96 -49.63
C LEU A 46 0.71 -17.09 -48.74
N LEU A 47 -0.27 -17.91 -49.15
CA LEU A 47 -1.48 -18.19 -48.37
C LEU A 47 -1.15 -18.94 -47.07
N TRP A 48 -0.23 -19.92 -47.14
CA TRP A 48 0.27 -20.63 -45.96
C TRP A 48 1.03 -19.70 -44.99
N LEU A 49 1.85 -18.78 -45.51
CA LEU A 49 2.49 -17.73 -44.71
C LEU A 49 1.45 -16.81 -44.05
N GLN A 50 0.37 -16.47 -44.73
CA GLN A 50 -0.70 -15.62 -44.22
C GLN A 50 -1.51 -16.33 -43.11
N ASP A 51 -1.78 -17.62 -43.25
CA ASP A 51 -2.45 -18.43 -42.22
C ASP A 51 -1.55 -18.71 -41.00
N VAL A 52 -0.26 -19.00 -41.22
CA VAL A 52 0.71 -19.13 -40.13
C VAL A 52 0.91 -17.80 -39.43
N ALA A 53 0.96 -16.67 -40.15
CA ALA A 53 1.01 -15.33 -39.57
C ALA A 53 -0.26 -15.01 -38.77
N ALA A 54 -1.45 -15.37 -39.25
CA ALA A 54 -2.70 -15.15 -38.53
C ALA A 54 -2.80 -15.99 -37.24
N VAL A 55 -2.42 -17.28 -37.30
CA VAL A 55 -2.42 -18.18 -36.13
C VAL A 55 -1.33 -17.80 -35.12
N THR A 56 -0.16 -17.37 -35.58
CA THR A 56 0.91 -16.88 -34.70
C THR A 56 0.55 -15.53 -34.08
N LEU A 57 -0.11 -14.62 -34.81
CA LEU A 57 -0.63 -13.36 -34.27
C LEU A 57 -1.70 -13.58 -33.21
N LEU A 58 -2.64 -14.51 -33.42
CA LEU A 58 -3.67 -14.86 -32.43
C LEU A 58 -3.08 -15.51 -31.18
N LYS A 59 -2.10 -16.42 -31.34
CA LYS A 59 -1.35 -17.01 -30.21
C LYS A 59 -0.52 -15.94 -29.49
N ALA A 60 0.13 -15.03 -30.21
CA ALA A 60 0.90 -13.93 -29.65
C ALA A 60 -0.01 -12.97 -28.87
N ARG A 61 -1.16 -12.58 -29.39
CA ARG A 61 -2.16 -11.75 -28.68
C ARG A 61 -2.63 -12.43 -27.38
N ARG A 62 -2.92 -13.73 -27.41
CA ARG A 62 -3.31 -14.49 -26.21
C ARG A 62 -2.18 -14.56 -25.18
N ARG A 63 -0.93 -14.78 -25.63
CA ARG A 63 0.26 -14.77 -24.75
C ARG A 63 0.56 -13.40 -24.18
N LEU A 64 0.41 -12.33 -24.96
CA LEU A 64 0.57 -10.95 -24.52
C LEU A 64 -0.50 -10.58 -23.49
N LEU A 65 -1.77 -10.93 -23.72
CA LEU A 65 -2.83 -10.72 -22.73
C LEU A 65 -2.58 -11.51 -21.45
N GLN A 66 -2.16 -12.77 -21.55
CA GLN A 66 -1.81 -13.59 -20.38
C GLN A 66 -0.61 -13.01 -19.63
N ALA A 67 0.44 -12.56 -20.34
CA ALA A 67 1.60 -11.92 -19.73
C ALA A 67 1.24 -10.57 -19.09
N ALA A 68 0.37 -9.77 -19.72
CA ALA A 68 -0.11 -8.51 -19.18
C ALA A 68 -0.95 -8.71 -17.91
N ILE A 69 -1.81 -9.73 -17.87
CA ILE A 69 -2.57 -10.10 -16.67
C ILE A 69 -1.62 -10.57 -15.57
N LEU A 70 -0.65 -11.44 -15.87
CA LEU A 70 0.34 -11.88 -14.89
C LEU A 70 1.18 -10.72 -14.35
N LEU A 71 1.65 -9.82 -15.22
CA LEU A 71 2.39 -8.62 -14.82
C LEU A 71 1.54 -7.72 -13.91
N CYS A 72 0.27 -7.51 -14.27
CA CYS A 72 -0.66 -6.73 -13.46
C CYS A 72 -0.83 -7.36 -12.07
N VAL A 73 -1.03 -8.68 -11.99
CA VAL A 73 -1.12 -9.41 -10.72
C VAL A 73 0.17 -9.27 -9.91
N LEU A 74 1.34 -9.42 -10.51
CA LEU A 74 2.63 -9.27 -9.82
C LEU A 74 2.83 -7.85 -9.27
N VAL A 75 2.47 -6.82 -10.04
CA VAL A 75 2.53 -5.42 -9.61
C VAL A 75 1.57 -5.17 -8.45
N LEU A 76 0.34 -5.68 -8.52
CA LEU A 76 -0.63 -5.57 -7.42
C LEU A 76 -0.14 -6.29 -6.16
N LEU A 77 0.43 -7.49 -6.30
CA LEU A 77 1.01 -8.23 -5.17
C LEU A 77 2.17 -7.48 -4.53
N LEU A 78 3.04 -6.87 -5.34
CA LEU A 78 4.14 -6.04 -4.84
C LEU A 78 3.62 -4.81 -4.09
N TRP A 79 2.60 -4.13 -4.63
CA TRP A 79 1.94 -3.01 -3.94
C TRP A 79 1.34 -3.41 -2.59
N VAL A 80 0.61 -4.52 -2.55
CA VAL A 80 0.02 -5.05 -1.30
C VAL A 80 1.11 -5.43 -0.31
N SER A 81 2.21 -6.04 -0.78
CA SER A 81 3.35 -6.42 0.05
C SER A 81 4.04 -5.20 0.70
N ILE A 82 4.28 -4.15 -0.08
CA ILE A 82 4.85 -2.88 0.41
C ILE A 82 3.91 -2.25 1.44
N PHE A 83 2.61 -2.19 1.14
CA PHE A 83 1.63 -1.64 2.08
C PHE A 83 1.61 -2.42 3.39
N LEU A 84 1.59 -3.75 3.34
CA LEU A 84 1.58 -4.61 4.51
C LEU A 84 2.83 -4.41 5.37
N TYR A 85 4.02 -4.34 4.75
CA TYR A 85 5.26 -4.02 5.47
C TYR A 85 5.21 -2.62 6.07
N GLY A 86 4.74 -1.61 5.32
CA GLY A 86 4.60 -0.24 5.81
C GLY A 86 3.67 -0.15 7.02
N SER A 87 2.49 -0.79 6.96
CA SER A 87 1.56 -0.87 8.09
C SER A 87 2.18 -1.57 9.30
N PHE A 88 2.91 -2.66 9.10
CA PHE A 88 3.64 -3.33 10.17
C PHE A 88 4.71 -2.42 10.78
N TYR A 89 5.51 -1.76 9.96
CA TYR A 89 6.58 -0.85 10.41
C TYR A 89 6.02 0.28 11.27
N TYR A 90 4.99 0.99 10.80
CA TYR A 90 4.40 2.11 11.54
C TYR A 90 3.62 1.68 12.78
N SER A 91 2.98 0.50 12.77
CA SER A 91 2.26 -0.02 13.94
C SER A 91 3.21 -0.56 15.02
N TYR A 92 4.31 -1.20 14.61
CA TYR A 92 5.22 -1.88 15.52
C TYR A 92 6.35 -0.99 16.06
N MET A 93 6.77 0.03 15.31
CA MET A 93 7.90 0.91 15.63
C MET A 93 7.41 2.19 16.33
N PRO A 94 7.63 2.34 17.65
CA PRO A 94 7.24 3.54 18.38
C PRO A 94 8.21 4.70 18.09
N THR A 95 7.88 5.89 18.56
CA THR A 95 8.75 7.08 18.45
C THR A 95 10.14 6.80 19.02
N VAL A 96 11.15 6.91 18.15
CA VAL A 96 12.54 6.53 18.45
C VAL A 96 13.24 7.49 19.41
N SER A 97 13.06 8.78 19.16
CA SER A 97 13.75 9.83 19.89
C SER A 97 12.81 11.00 20.06
N PHE A 98 12.79 11.55 21.26
CA PHE A 98 12.06 12.77 21.58
C PHE A 98 13.00 13.74 22.28
N SER A 99 13.04 14.96 21.78
CA SER A 99 13.86 16.04 22.31
C SER A 99 12.99 17.24 22.64
N THR A 100 13.04 17.72 23.88
CA THR A 100 12.36 18.94 24.29
C THR A 100 13.34 19.96 24.87
N PRO A 101 13.17 21.25 24.53
CA PRO A 101 13.93 22.30 25.18
C PRO A 101 13.54 22.40 26.66
N VAL A 102 14.53 22.68 27.50
CA VAL A 102 14.40 22.82 28.95
C VAL A 102 14.69 24.26 29.30
N HIS A 103 13.68 24.96 29.79
CA HIS A 103 13.78 26.35 30.22
C HIS A 103 13.86 26.40 31.74
N PHE A 104 15.01 26.80 32.27
CA PHE A 104 15.21 26.92 33.70
C PHE A 104 14.59 28.21 34.25
N LEU A 105 13.92 28.06 35.37
CA LEU A 105 13.33 29.10 36.20
C LEU A 105 14.05 29.12 37.54
N TYR A 106 14.31 30.31 38.03
CA TYR A 106 14.89 30.55 39.35
C TYR A 106 14.13 31.70 39.99
N ARG A 107 14.10 31.72 41.32
CA ARG A 107 13.47 32.82 42.05
C ARG A 107 14.36 34.05 42.04
N THR A 108 13.75 35.22 42.15
CA THR A 108 14.42 36.52 42.18
C THR A 108 14.02 37.33 43.42
N ASP A 109 13.44 36.68 44.43
CA ASP A 109 12.88 37.25 45.65
C ASP A 109 13.90 37.46 46.77
N CYS A 110 15.19 37.22 46.51
CA CYS A 110 16.27 37.42 47.47
C CYS A 110 17.00 38.76 47.28
N SER A 111 17.70 39.22 48.33
CA SER A 111 18.60 40.36 48.22
C SER A 111 19.71 40.05 47.20
N PRO A 112 19.97 40.90 46.20
CA PRO A 112 20.93 40.62 45.16
C PRO A 112 22.34 40.57 45.75
N SER A 113 22.92 39.36 45.80
CA SER A 113 24.37 39.20 45.88
C SER A 113 24.89 39.13 44.44
N GLU A 114 25.95 39.88 44.10
CA GLU A 114 26.31 40.25 42.71
C GLU A 114 26.64 39.08 41.76
N SER A 115 26.59 37.81 42.19
CA SER A 115 26.96 36.67 41.34
C SER A 115 26.33 35.32 41.69
N LEU A 116 25.32 35.28 42.58
CA LEU A 116 24.62 34.05 42.95
C LEU A 116 23.12 34.14 42.66
N LEU A 117 22.58 33.02 42.15
CA LEU A 117 21.15 32.80 42.02
C LEU A 117 20.49 32.68 43.41
N CYS A 118 19.25 33.16 43.55
CA CYS A 118 18.50 33.05 44.81
C CYS A 118 18.04 31.62 45.11
N SER A 119 17.85 30.80 44.08
CA SER A 119 17.41 29.42 44.19
C SER A 119 18.10 28.57 43.14
N PHE A 120 18.07 27.25 43.34
CA PHE A 120 18.49 26.31 42.32
C PHE A 120 17.64 26.49 41.05
N PRO A 121 18.28 26.51 39.85
CA PRO A 121 17.55 26.51 38.59
C PRO A 121 16.70 25.25 38.47
N THR A 122 15.40 25.43 38.27
CA THR A 122 14.41 24.35 38.13
C THR A 122 13.64 24.49 36.83
N ALA A 123 13.35 23.40 36.15
CA ALA A 123 12.58 23.39 34.92
C ALA A 123 11.53 22.30 34.98
N ASN A 124 10.28 22.68 34.69
CA ASN A 124 9.18 21.73 34.57
C ASN A 124 8.90 21.42 33.09
N ILE A 125 8.95 20.15 32.73
CA ILE A 125 8.88 19.69 31.34
C ILE A 125 7.72 18.70 31.23
N SER A 126 6.86 18.89 30.22
CA SER A 126 5.83 17.91 29.88
C SER A 126 6.41 16.77 29.04
N LEU A 127 6.19 15.53 29.46
CA LEU A 127 6.53 14.31 28.72
C LEU A 127 5.38 13.84 27.81
N LEU A 128 4.44 14.74 27.52
CA LEU A 128 3.30 14.53 26.63
C LEU A 128 3.53 15.28 25.31
N LYS A 129 3.49 14.56 24.20
CA LYS A 129 3.49 15.12 22.85
C LYS A 129 2.15 15.81 22.61
N ASN A 130 2.21 17.10 22.25
CA ASN A 130 1.05 17.97 22.05
C ASN A 130 0.06 18.01 23.24
N GLY A 131 0.54 17.68 24.45
CA GLY A 131 -0.25 17.64 25.68
C GLY A 131 -1.18 16.43 25.86
N ARG A 132 -1.17 15.45 24.96
CA ARG A 132 -2.13 14.32 24.96
C ARG A 132 -1.47 12.96 24.85
N ASP A 133 -0.52 12.84 23.92
CA ASP A 133 0.08 11.55 23.59
C ASP A 133 1.34 11.33 24.42
N GLN A 134 1.46 10.16 25.05
CA GLN A 134 2.69 9.87 25.80
C GLN A 134 3.86 9.67 24.86
N VAL A 135 4.99 10.27 25.21
CA VAL A 135 6.24 10.18 24.45
C VAL A 135 6.87 8.79 24.57
N MET A 136 6.73 8.16 25.74
CA MET A 136 7.36 6.88 26.06
C MET A 136 6.32 5.76 25.99
N GLY A 137 6.60 4.73 25.20
CA GLY A 137 5.80 3.51 25.16
C GLY A 137 5.98 2.68 26.44
N TYR A 138 4.91 2.05 26.91
CA TYR A 138 4.94 1.24 28.12
C TYR A 138 5.85 0.02 27.98
N GLY A 139 6.60 -0.29 29.05
CA GLY A 139 7.47 -1.47 29.14
C GLY A 139 8.74 -1.45 28.27
N GLN A 140 8.89 -0.47 27.38
CA GLN A 140 10.10 -0.29 26.59
C GLN A 140 11.18 0.43 27.40
N PRO A 141 12.45 -0.03 27.35
CA PRO A 141 13.58 0.67 27.95
C PRO A 141 13.91 1.97 27.19
N TYR A 142 14.04 3.07 27.92
CA TYR A 142 14.47 4.38 27.42
C TYR A 142 15.71 4.88 28.16
N ARG A 143 16.65 5.45 27.40
CA ARG A 143 17.73 6.30 27.92
C ARG A 143 17.28 7.74 27.93
N ILE A 144 17.42 8.39 29.08
CA ILE A 144 17.10 9.81 29.26
C ILE A 144 18.40 10.54 29.56
N SER A 145 18.78 11.46 28.67
CA SER A 145 19.93 12.34 28.84
C SER A 145 19.51 13.80 28.83
N LEU A 146 20.23 14.62 29.59
CA LEU A 146 20.10 16.07 29.59
C LEU A 146 21.35 16.66 28.95
N ASP A 147 21.16 17.38 27.85
CA ASP A 147 22.23 18.11 27.20
C ASP A 147 22.21 19.55 27.69
N LEU A 148 23.31 19.96 28.33
CA LEU A 148 23.52 21.32 28.83
C LEU A 148 24.48 22.06 27.92
N GLU A 149 24.04 23.17 27.34
CA GLU A 149 24.89 24.09 26.59
C GLU A 149 25.42 25.17 27.53
N MET A 150 26.72 25.14 27.79
CA MET A 150 27.37 25.98 28.79
C MET A 150 28.53 26.78 28.17
N PRO A 151 28.72 28.05 28.53
CA PRO A 151 29.92 28.79 28.18
C PRO A 151 31.16 28.28 28.93
N GLU A 152 32.32 28.41 28.29
CA GLU A 152 33.64 28.27 28.93
C GLU A 152 33.99 29.54 29.74
N SER A 153 33.12 29.95 30.67
CA SER A 153 33.35 31.11 31.53
C SER A 153 34.21 30.75 32.76
N PRO A 154 34.96 31.70 33.34
CA PRO A 154 35.76 31.42 34.54
C PRO A 154 34.90 30.95 35.73
N VAL A 155 33.64 31.38 35.79
CA VAL A 155 32.69 30.93 36.84
C VAL A 155 32.35 29.45 36.65
N ASN A 156 32.08 29.01 35.42
CA ASN A 156 31.78 27.61 35.11
C ASN A 156 33.02 26.70 35.20
N GLU A 157 34.19 27.20 34.83
CA GLU A 157 35.45 26.46 34.95
C GLU A 157 35.79 26.17 36.42
N GLN A 158 35.58 27.17 37.29
CA GLN A 158 35.83 27.05 38.74
C GLN A 158 34.67 26.36 39.50
N LEU A 159 33.53 26.13 38.85
CA LEU A 159 32.37 25.51 39.50
C LEU A 159 32.65 24.07 39.96
N GLY A 160 33.48 23.34 39.21
CA GLY A 160 33.78 21.94 39.48
C GLY A 160 32.57 21.03 39.21
N MET A 161 32.46 19.95 40.01
CA MET A 161 31.34 19.03 39.91
C MET A 161 30.06 19.67 40.45
N PHE A 162 28.99 19.61 39.67
CA PHE A 162 27.64 19.97 40.09
C PHE A 162 26.70 18.78 39.92
N MET A 163 25.57 18.79 40.61
CA MET A 163 24.60 17.70 40.55
C MET A 163 23.36 18.13 39.77
N VAL A 164 22.89 17.25 38.89
CA VAL A 164 21.63 17.38 38.16
C VAL A 164 20.66 16.35 38.72
N LYS A 165 19.50 16.81 39.17
CA LYS A 165 18.42 15.97 39.69
C LYS A 165 17.24 16.02 38.72
N MET A 166 16.67 14.87 38.41
CA MET A 166 15.44 14.74 37.63
C MET A 166 14.42 13.93 38.41
N SER A 167 13.21 14.46 38.54
CA SER A 167 12.08 13.80 39.23
C SER A 167 10.90 13.70 38.27
N CYS A 168 10.50 12.48 37.92
CA CYS A 168 9.31 12.24 37.09
C CYS A 168 8.07 12.18 37.99
N TYR A 169 6.99 12.82 37.56
CA TYR A 169 5.75 12.88 38.33
C TYR A 169 4.53 12.42 37.53
N SER A 170 3.56 11.85 38.25
CA SER A 170 2.27 11.39 37.71
C SER A 170 1.26 12.54 37.56
N ARG A 171 0.06 12.24 37.04
CA ARG A 171 -1.06 13.19 36.98
C ARG A 171 -1.42 13.79 38.33
N ASP A 172 -1.27 13.01 39.39
CA ASP A 172 -1.63 13.40 40.76
C ASP A 172 -0.52 14.23 41.44
N GLY A 173 0.55 14.57 40.71
CA GLY A 173 1.70 15.30 41.25
C GLY A 173 2.63 14.44 42.12
N GLN A 174 2.33 13.14 42.30
CA GLN A 174 3.20 12.22 43.01
C GLN A 174 4.48 11.94 42.20
N ILE A 175 5.63 12.01 42.85
CA ILE A 175 6.92 11.65 42.27
C ILE A 175 6.97 10.12 42.13
N ILE A 176 7.05 9.63 40.89
CA ILE A 176 7.13 8.20 40.57
C ILE A 176 8.58 7.73 40.68
N SER A 177 9.51 8.54 40.18
CA SER A 177 10.93 8.21 40.16
C SER A 177 11.77 9.48 40.27
N SER A 178 12.89 9.39 40.98
CA SER A 178 13.88 10.47 41.07
C SER A 178 15.26 9.88 40.79
N VAL A 179 16.10 10.66 40.11
CA VAL A 179 17.51 10.34 39.89
C VAL A 179 18.35 11.58 40.07
N ALA A 180 19.58 11.41 40.54
CA ALA A 180 20.57 12.47 40.66
C ALA A 180 21.90 11.98 40.09
N ARG A 181 22.55 12.82 39.28
CA ARG A 181 23.82 12.53 38.61
C ARG A 181 24.75 13.71 38.77
N SER A 182 26.03 13.43 39.01
CA SER A 182 27.08 14.44 38.96
C SER A 182 27.45 14.71 37.50
N ALA A 183 27.72 15.98 37.20
CA ALA A 183 28.21 16.45 35.92
C ALA A 183 29.31 17.48 36.17
N MET A 184 30.18 17.66 35.19
CA MET A 184 31.28 18.61 35.25
C MET A 184 31.54 19.14 33.84
N LEU A 185 31.91 20.41 33.74
CA LEU A 185 32.46 20.96 32.51
C LEU A 185 33.76 20.21 32.17
N HIS A 186 33.99 19.85 30.90
CA HIS A 186 35.24 19.12 30.61
C HIS A 186 36.42 20.08 30.76
N TYR A 187 37.32 19.73 31.68
CA TYR A 187 38.48 20.55 31.97
C TYR A 187 39.41 20.68 30.75
N ARG A 188 39.87 21.91 30.51
CA ARG A 188 40.94 22.24 29.55
C ARG A 188 41.96 23.10 30.26
N SER A 189 43.25 22.87 30.00
CA SER A 189 44.29 23.72 30.58
C SER A 189 44.27 25.12 29.95
N THR A 190 44.68 26.14 30.70
CA THR A 190 44.76 27.54 30.24
C THR A 190 45.65 27.69 29.00
N LEU A 191 46.75 26.92 28.94
CA LEU A 191 47.61 26.85 27.75
C LEU A 191 46.85 26.33 26.53
N LEU A 192 46.09 25.24 26.70
CA LEU A 192 45.31 24.63 25.62
C LEU A 192 44.18 25.56 25.16
N GLN A 193 43.49 26.23 26.10
CA GLN A 193 42.48 27.24 25.78
C GLN A 193 43.08 28.40 24.96
N THR A 194 44.27 28.87 25.32
CA THR A 194 44.97 29.95 24.60
C THR A 194 45.36 29.52 23.19
N ILE A 195 45.96 28.34 23.03
CA ILE A 195 46.35 27.80 21.72
C ILE A 195 45.11 27.58 20.84
N SER A 196 44.05 27.01 21.40
CA SER A 196 42.78 26.78 20.69
C SER A 196 42.14 28.10 20.25
N THR A 197 42.11 29.10 21.14
CA THR A 197 41.56 30.42 20.83
C THR A 197 42.38 31.14 19.77
N LEU A 198 43.72 31.02 19.79
CA LEU A 198 44.59 31.59 18.76
C LEU A 198 44.39 30.91 17.41
N PHE A 199 44.35 29.57 17.40
CA PHE A 199 44.18 28.77 16.19
C PHE A 199 42.81 28.99 15.53
N TYR A 200 41.74 29.04 16.32
CA TYR A 200 40.38 29.29 15.84
C TYR A 200 39.99 30.78 15.83
N SER A 201 40.94 31.69 16.04
CA SER A 201 40.68 33.14 16.13
C SER A 201 39.93 33.72 14.92
N PRO A 202 40.20 33.33 13.65
CA PRO A 202 39.46 33.89 12.52
C PRO A 202 37.98 33.48 12.54
N LEU A 203 37.69 32.24 12.97
CA LEU A 203 36.32 31.72 13.05
C LEU A 203 35.55 32.35 14.23
N LEU A 204 36.24 32.61 15.34
CA LEU A 204 35.66 33.27 16.52
C LEU A 204 35.33 34.74 16.24
N VAL A 205 36.25 35.49 15.60
CA VAL A 205 36.04 36.93 15.30
C VAL A 205 34.96 37.13 14.23
N THR A 206 34.85 36.21 13.26
CA THR A 206 33.78 36.25 12.25
C THR A 206 32.42 35.79 12.79
N GLY A 207 32.36 35.26 14.03
CA GLY A 207 31.14 34.73 14.63
C GLY A 207 30.67 33.41 14.04
N LEU A 208 31.50 32.73 13.23
CA LEU A 208 31.20 31.39 12.68
C LEU A 208 31.28 30.29 13.74
N SER A 209 32.04 30.54 14.81
CA SER A 209 32.17 29.64 15.96
C SER A 209 32.04 30.43 17.26
N GLU A 210 31.46 29.79 18.28
CA GLU A 210 31.31 30.36 19.63
C GLU A 210 32.04 29.49 20.65
N GLN A 211 32.53 30.09 21.74
CA GLN A 211 33.16 29.38 22.85
C GLN A 211 32.11 28.79 23.80
N LYS A 212 31.57 27.64 23.39
CA LYS A 212 30.57 26.90 24.15
C LYS A 212 30.87 25.42 24.17
N GLN A 213 30.32 24.77 25.18
CA GLN A 213 30.48 23.34 25.40
C GLN A 213 29.12 22.68 25.64
N LEU A 214 28.93 21.53 25.01
CA LEU A 214 27.78 20.67 25.25
C LEU A 214 28.18 19.58 26.25
N VAL A 215 27.51 19.55 27.39
CA VAL A 215 27.69 18.55 28.45
C VAL A 215 26.46 17.64 28.47
N GLU A 216 26.63 16.41 27.99
CA GLU A 216 25.59 15.38 28.07
C GLU A 216 25.64 14.71 29.45
N VAL A 217 24.51 14.68 30.15
CA VAL A 217 24.35 14.01 31.44
C VAL A 217 23.32 12.88 31.28
N GLU A 218 23.77 11.63 31.34
CA GLU A 218 22.89 10.47 31.32
C GLU A 218 22.18 10.31 32.68
N LEU A 219 20.89 10.65 32.73
CA LEU A 219 20.08 10.59 33.94
C LEU A 219 19.61 9.16 34.19
N TYR A 220 18.92 8.57 33.21
CA TYR A 220 18.47 7.18 33.23
C TYR A 220 19.04 6.38 32.07
N SER A 221 19.52 5.17 32.33
CA SER A 221 20.02 4.23 31.31
C SER A 221 18.95 3.26 30.80
N ASP A 222 18.11 2.74 31.70
CA ASP A 222 16.97 1.86 31.39
C ASP A 222 15.73 2.33 32.19
N TYR A 223 15.15 3.45 31.76
CA TYR A 223 13.86 3.90 32.28
C TYR A 223 12.71 3.20 31.57
N ARG A 224 11.77 2.64 32.35
CA ARG A 224 10.58 1.96 31.83
C ARG A 224 9.33 2.65 32.31
N ALA A 225 8.51 3.09 31.36
CA ALA A 225 7.22 3.70 31.67
C ALA A 225 6.23 2.62 32.16
N ASN A 226 5.62 2.87 33.32
CA ASN A 226 4.60 2.01 33.92
C ASN A 226 3.21 2.36 33.38
N SER A 227 2.39 1.34 33.08
CA SER A 227 1.02 1.56 32.58
C SER A 227 0.04 2.04 33.65
N TYR A 228 0.26 1.68 34.92
CA TYR A 228 -0.63 2.06 36.03
C TYR A 228 -0.36 3.47 36.55
N GLN A 229 0.89 3.94 36.43
CA GLN A 229 1.33 5.27 36.85
C GLN A 229 2.22 5.87 35.75
N PRO A 230 1.61 6.46 34.70
CA PRO A 230 2.36 7.08 33.61
C PRO A 230 3.01 8.38 34.08
N ALA A 231 4.28 8.59 33.72
CA ALA A 231 4.96 9.86 33.94
C ALA A 231 4.44 10.91 32.95
N ILE A 232 3.83 11.98 33.47
CA ILE A 232 3.26 13.07 32.67
C ILE A 232 4.27 14.19 32.45
N GLY A 233 5.15 14.40 33.43
CA GLY A 233 6.17 15.42 33.36
C GLY A 233 7.41 15.04 34.17
N ALA A 234 8.44 15.85 34.00
CA ALA A 234 9.67 15.78 34.75
C ALA A 234 10.05 17.16 35.27
N LEU A 235 10.45 17.20 36.54
CA LEU A 235 11.09 18.34 37.15
C LEU A 235 12.60 18.11 37.13
N VAL A 236 13.33 18.96 36.42
CA VAL A 236 14.80 18.97 36.38
C VAL A 236 15.30 20.11 37.25
N GLU A 237 16.26 19.83 38.12
CA GLU A 237 16.84 20.78 39.06
C GLU A 237 18.37 20.68 39.02
N ILE A 238 19.05 21.81 38.94
CA ILE A 238 20.52 21.87 38.97
C ILE A 238 20.96 22.38 40.34
N GLN A 239 21.71 21.56 41.06
CA GLN A 239 22.20 21.84 42.41
C GLN A 239 23.44 22.74 42.36
N SER A 240 23.29 23.96 41.85
CA SER A 240 24.31 25.00 41.88
C SER A 240 23.68 26.39 41.74
N LEU A 241 24.15 27.33 42.54
CA LEU A 241 23.71 28.74 42.51
C LEU A 241 24.61 29.63 41.65
N ARG A 242 25.73 29.11 41.14
CA ARG A 242 26.72 29.86 40.34
C ARG A 242 26.82 29.37 38.90
N VAL A 243 26.04 28.35 38.54
CA VAL A 243 26.07 27.75 37.21
C VAL A 243 25.54 28.72 36.15
N GLN A 244 26.25 28.81 35.03
CA GLN A 244 25.84 29.61 33.87
C GLN A 244 25.55 28.67 32.70
N ILE A 245 24.34 28.74 32.15
CA ILE A 245 23.83 27.84 31.10
C ILE A 245 23.13 28.70 30.05
N TYR A 246 23.40 28.42 28.77
CA TYR A 246 22.70 29.06 27.66
C TYR A 246 21.37 28.36 27.36
N SER A 247 21.43 27.05 27.20
CA SER A 247 20.29 26.23 26.80
C SER A 247 20.42 24.84 27.40
N ALA A 248 19.28 24.18 27.56
CA ALA A 248 19.26 22.77 27.89
C ALA A 248 18.23 22.04 27.05
N GLN A 249 18.51 20.79 26.74
CA GLN A 249 17.61 19.92 25.98
C GLN A 249 17.53 18.56 26.68
N LEU A 250 16.31 18.09 26.94
CA LEU A 250 16.07 16.75 27.43
C LEU A 250 15.92 15.83 26.22
N ARG A 251 16.79 14.84 26.09
CA ARG A 251 16.73 13.82 25.04
C ARG A 251 16.31 12.48 25.62
N ILE A 252 15.29 11.89 25.02
CA ILE A 252 14.76 10.59 25.37
C ILE A 252 14.97 9.68 24.17
N HIS A 253 15.84 8.69 24.32
CA HIS A 253 16.19 7.73 23.29
C HIS A 253 15.66 6.35 23.65
N ALA A 254 14.90 5.73 22.75
CA ALA A 254 14.42 4.36 22.93
C ALA A 254 15.55 3.37 22.65
N TYR A 255 15.83 2.45 23.59
CA TYR A 255 16.66 1.28 23.26
C TYR A 255 15.75 0.23 22.62
N PHE A 256 16.06 -0.12 21.38
CA PHE A 256 15.38 -1.18 20.67
C PHE A 256 16.14 -2.50 20.84
N THR A 257 15.43 -3.57 21.18
CA THR A 257 15.96 -4.94 21.20
C THR A 257 15.16 -5.83 20.23
N GLY A 258 15.75 -6.94 19.80
CA GLY A 258 15.10 -7.92 18.92
C GLY A 258 14.80 -7.39 17.52
N ILE A 259 13.58 -7.63 17.01
CA ILE A 259 13.16 -7.22 15.66
C ILE A 259 13.23 -5.70 15.49
N ARG A 260 12.88 -4.93 16.53
CA ARG A 260 12.94 -3.46 16.49
C ARG A 260 14.37 -2.94 16.27
N TYR A 261 15.36 -3.61 16.84
CA TYR A 261 16.78 -3.25 16.65
C TYR A 261 17.18 -3.39 15.17
N LEU A 262 16.81 -4.51 14.55
CA LEU A 262 17.10 -4.77 13.14
C LEU A 262 16.40 -3.75 12.22
N LEU A 263 15.14 -3.42 12.52
CA LEU A 263 14.37 -2.39 11.78
C LEU A 263 14.99 -0.99 11.92
N TYR A 264 15.50 -0.64 13.10
CA TYR A 264 16.08 0.67 13.36
C TYR A 264 17.48 0.83 12.77
N ASN A 265 18.36 -0.15 12.99
CA ASN A 265 19.75 -0.06 12.57
C ASN A 265 19.93 -0.33 11.07
N PHE A 266 19.08 -1.18 10.47
CA PHE A 266 19.15 -1.53 9.06
C PHE A 266 17.79 -1.38 8.35
N PRO A 267 17.31 -0.15 8.14
CA PRO A 267 15.99 0.10 7.56
C PRO A 267 15.85 -0.44 6.12
N LEU A 268 16.92 -0.40 5.32
CA LEU A 268 16.88 -0.85 3.93
C LEU A 268 16.83 -2.39 3.83
N THR A 269 17.70 -3.08 4.57
CA THR A 269 17.76 -4.55 4.50
C THR A 269 16.51 -5.19 5.10
N SER A 270 16.01 -4.63 6.21
CA SER A 270 14.75 -5.07 6.82
C SER A 270 13.55 -4.85 5.90
N ALA A 271 13.50 -3.72 5.18
CA ALA A 271 12.46 -3.46 4.19
C ALA A 271 12.49 -4.46 3.03
N VAL A 272 13.68 -4.72 2.46
CA VAL A 272 13.81 -5.70 1.36
C VAL A 272 13.40 -7.09 1.82
N ILE A 273 13.88 -7.54 2.98
CA ILE A 273 13.55 -8.87 3.52
C ILE A 273 12.05 -8.97 3.84
N GLY A 274 11.46 -7.94 4.46
CA GLY A 274 10.05 -7.90 4.82
C GLY A 274 9.11 -7.85 3.60
N VAL A 275 9.44 -7.07 2.58
CA VAL A 275 8.67 -7.00 1.34
C VAL A 275 8.83 -8.29 0.53
N ALA A 276 10.02 -8.88 0.49
CA ALA A 276 10.25 -10.15 -0.20
C ALA A 276 9.49 -11.30 0.47
N SER A 277 9.50 -11.39 1.80
CA SER A 277 8.77 -12.45 2.52
C SER A 277 7.25 -12.33 2.34
N ASN A 278 6.71 -11.12 2.46
CA ASN A 278 5.29 -10.85 2.21
C ASN A 278 4.91 -11.16 0.75
N PHE A 279 5.76 -10.79 -0.21
CA PHE A 279 5.53 -11.07 -1.64
C PHE A 279 5.53 -12.57 -1.93
N VAL A 280 6.49 -13.33 -1.39
CA VAL A 280 6.54 -14.79 -1.54
C VAL A 280 5.31 -15.43 -0.90
N PHE A 281 4.93 -15.02 0.32
CA PHE A 281 3.76 -15.54 1.02
C PHE A 281 2.47 -15.32 0.23
N LEU A 282 2.22 -14.10 -0.25
CA LEU A 282 1.05 -13.78 -1.07
C LEU A 282 1.08 -14.52 -2.42
N SER A 283 2.25 -14.64 -3.05
CA SER A 283 2.41 -15.37 -4.30
C SER A 283 2.08 -16.85 -4.14
N VAL A 284 2.48 -17.46 -3.02
CA VAL A 284 2.14 -18.86 -2.69
C VAL A 284 0.63 -19.03 -2.52
N ILE A 285 -0.05 -18.11 -1.80
CA ILE A 285 -1.51 -18.15 -1.64
C ILE A 285 -2.23 -18.06 -2.99
N VAL A 286 -1.81 -17.11 -3.84
CA VAL A 286 -2.39 -16.96 -5.19
C VAL A 286 -2.12 -18.20 -6.05
N LEU A 287 -0.92 -18.79 -5.96
CA LEU A 287 -0.59 -20.02 -6.66
C LEU A 287 -1.47 -21.19 -6.22
N PHE A 288 -1.66 -21.40 -4.92
CA PHE A 288 -2.55 -22.43 -4.40
C PHE A 288 -4.01 -22.18 -4.79
N SER A 289 -4.47 -20.93 -4.75
CA SER A 289 -5.81 -20.54 -5.22
C SER A 289 -6.00 -20.85 -6.71
N TYR A 290 -4.98 -20.56 -7.53
CA TYR A 290 -4.98 -20.89 -8.95
C TYR A 290 -4.98 -22.40 -9.21
N LEU A 291 -4.17 -23.17 -8.46
CA LEU A 291 -4.13 -24.63 -8.55
C LEU A 291 -5.47 -25.24 -8.10
N GLN A 292 -6.08 -24.74 -7.02
CA GLN A 292 -7.41 -25.16 -6.57
C GLN A 292 -8.49 -24.80 -7.59
N PHE A 293 -8.40 -23.68 -8.28
CA PHE A 293 -9.34 -23.35 -9.36
C PHE A 293 -9.21 -24.32 -10.54
N ILE A 294 -7.99 -24.72 -10.90
CA ILE A 294 -7.74 -25.69 -11.98
C ILE A 294 -8.16 -27.11 -11.57
N TRP A 295 -7.78 -27.56 -10.37
CA TRP A 295 -8.06 -28.91 -9.88
C TRP A 295 -9.49 -29.06 -9.34
N GLY A 296 -10.06 -27.99 -8.78
CA GLY A 296 -11.45 -27.91 -8.35
C GLY A 296 -12.44 -27.76 -9.51
N GLY A 297 -11.96 -27.39 -10.71
CA GLY A 297 -12.70 -27.55 -11.96
C GLY A 297 -12.76 -29.01 -12.46
N LEU A 298 -12.05 -29.94 -11.80
CA LEU A 298 -12.07 -31.37 -12.10
C LEU A 298 -13.10 -32.16 -11.26
N TRP A 299 -13.59 -31.58 -10.16
CA TRP A 299 -14.84 -32.05 -9.57
C TRP A 299 -15.97 -31.40 -10.39
N PRO A 300 -16.75 -32.19 -11.15
CA PRO A 300 -17.91 -31.61 -11.81
C PRO A 300 -18.77 -30.98 -10.71
N PRO A 301 -19.26 -29.73 -10.86
CA PRO A 301 -20.43 -29.35 -10.10
C PRO A 301 -21.44 -30.44 -10.43
N GLU A 302 -21.98 -31.06 -9.39
CA GLU A 302 -23.12 -31.95 -9.51
C GLU A 302 -24.26 -31.09 -10.08
N GLN A 303 -24.23 -30.89 -11.40
CA GLN A 303 -25.37 -30.50 -12.17
C GLN A 303 -26.27 -31.72 -12.03
N VAL A 304 -27.10 -31.70 -10.98
CA VAL A 304 -28.38 -32.38 -10.98
C VAL A 304 -29.13 -31.79 -12.17
N ARG A 305 -28.79 -32.29 -13.35
CA ARG A 305 -29.56 -32.15 -14.55
C ARG A 305 -30.78 -33.00 -14.23
N VAL A 306 -31.79 -32.39 -13.61
CA VAL A 306 -33.14 -32.95 -13.65
C VAL A 306 -33.48 -32.98 -15.13
N ARG A 307 -33.17 -34.12 -15.75
CA ARG A 307 -33.64 -34.50 -17.06
C ARG A 307 -35.12 -34.76 -16.82
N VAL A 308 -35.92 -33.69 -16.70
CA VAL A 308 -37.34 -33.80 -16.97
C VAL A 308 -37.35 -34.28 -18.40
N MET A 309 -37.66 -35.56 -18.59
CA MET A 309 -37.97 -36.13 -19.87
C MET A 309 -39.10 -35.26 -20.43
N MET A 310 -38.77 -34.22 -21.21
CA MET A 310 -39.68 -33.72 -22.22
C MET A 310 -39.89 -34.93 -23.13
N GLY A 311 -40.95 -35.69 -22.85
CA GLY A 311 -41.42 -36.71 -23.76
C GLY A 311 -41.59 -36.04 -25.11
N ASP A 312 -40.92 -36.62 -26.12
CA ASP A 312 -40.96 -36.20 -27.52
C ASP A 312 -42.34 -35.60 -27.88
N PRO A 313 -42.43 -34.31 -28.22
CA PRO A 313 -43.71 -33.69 -28.58
C PRO A 313 -44.34 -34.37 -29.80
N THR A 314 -43.52 -35.03 -30.63
CA THR A 314 -43.94 -35.83 -31.78
C THR A 314 -44.77 -37.05 -31.38
N ARG A 315 -44.48 -37.73 -30.26
CA ARG A 315 -45.26 -38.90 -29.81
C ARG A 315 -46.62 -38.52 -29.21
N LEU A 316 -46.70 -37.38 -28.53
CA LEU A 316 -47.96 -36.84 -28.02
C LEU A 316 -48.85 -36.32 -29.15
N GLN A 317 -48.26 -35.66 -30.16
CA GLN A 317 -48.97 -35.23 -31.36
C GLN A 317 -49.51 -36.43 -32.16
N GLN A 318 -48.70 -37.47 -32.33
CA GLN A 318 -49.07 -38.67 -33.06
C GLN A 318 -50.19 -39.47 -32.35
N ARG A 319 -50.19 -39.55 -31.01
CA ARG A 319 -51.32 -40.10 -30.25
C ARG A 319 -52.59 -39.25 -30.39
N ARG A 320 -52.49 -37.92 -30.43
CA ARG A 320 -53.65 -37.04 -30.65
C ARG A 320 -54.24 -37.23 -32.04
N ASP A 321 -53.40 -37.39 -33.06
CA ASP A 321 -53.85 -37.61 -34.43
C ASP A 321 -54.46 -39.01 -34.63
N ASP A 322 -53.92 -40.04 -33.96
CA ASP A 322 -54.51 -41.38 -33.98
C ASP A 322 -55.86 -41.45 -33.25
N VAL A 323 -56.01 -40.74 -32.12
CA VAL A 323 -57.30 -40.62 -31.43
C VAL A 323 -58.30 -39.83 -32.27
N ARG A 324 -57.86 -38.74 -32.94
CA ARG A 324 -58.71 -37.97 -33.85
C ARG A 324 -59.19 -38.80 -35.04
N LYS A 325 -58.33 -39.65 -35.62
CA LYS A 325 -58.70 -40.59 -36.70
C LYS A 325 -59.68 -41.67 -36.24
N ARG A 326 -59.56 -42.15 -34.99
CA ARG A 326 -60.52 -43.11 -34.41
C ARG A 326 -61.87 -42.46 -34.09
N MET A 327 -61.87 -41.22 -33.64
CA MET A 327 -63.10 -40.45 -33.41
C MET A 327 -63.80 -40.06 -34.73
N SER A 328 -63.06 -39.79 -35.81
CA SER A 328 -63.67 -39.50 -37.12
C SER A 328 -64.15 -40.74 -37.87
N ALA A 329 -63.68 -41.94 -37.52
CA ALA A 329 -64.11 -43.21 -38.10
C ALA A 329 -65.38 -43.77 -37.44
N SER A 330 -65.70 -43.33 -36.21
CA SER A 330 -66.91 -43.71 -35.50
C SER A 330 -67.93 -42.57 -35.56
N CYS A 331 -68.73 -42.59 -36.63
CA CYS A 331 -70.08 -42.02 -36.80
C CYS A 331 -70.21 -40.89 -37.84
N PRO A 332 -70.92 -41.16 -38.95
CA PRO A 332 -71.74 -40.17 -39.64
C PRO A 332 -73.23 -40.39 -39.31
N GLN A 333 -73.82 -39.33 -38.73
CA GLN A 333 -75.18 -38.80 -38.95
C GLN A 333 -76.44 -39.57 -38.48
N ILE A 334 -77.05 -39.02 -37.42
CA ILE A 334 -78.46 -38.57 -37.27
C ILE A 334 -79.54 -39.27 -38.15
N ARG A 335 -80.52 -39.97 -37.52
CA ARG A 335 -81.97 -39.65 -37.60
C ARG A 335 -82.90 -40.55 -36.75
N ASN A 336 -83.76 -39.87 -35.98
CA ASN A 336 -85.05 -40.16 -35.33
C ASN A 336 -85.83 -41.47 -35.64
N PHE A 337 -86.42 -42.11 -34.60
CA PHE A 337 -87.90 -42.33 -34.45
C PHE A 337 -88.29 -42.94 -33.06
N GLU A 338 -89.06 -42.16 -32.30
CA GLU A 338 -90.28 -42.43 -31.50
C GLU A 338 -90.51 -43.62 -30.51
N LYS A 339 -91.11 -43.25 -29.34
CA LYS A 339 -92.01 -43.97 -28.38
C LYS A 339 -91.43 -45.09 -27.50
N ASP A 340 -91.71 -45.25 -26.20
CA ASP A 340 -92.78 -44.76 -25.30
C ASP A 340 -92.34 -44.89 -23.80
N LYS A 341 -93.03 -44.15 -22.92
CA LYS A 341 -93.25 -44.31 -21.45
C LYS A 341 -92.30 -43.70 -20.38
N GLU A 342 -92.82 -42.61 -19.81
CA GLU A 342 -92.68 -42.02 -18.45
C GLU A 342 -93.00 -42.98 -17.25
N PRO A 343 -92.93 -42.53 -15.97
CA PRO A 343 -91.87 -41.79 -15.27
C PRO A 343 -91.65 -42.30 -13.81
N ALA A 344 -90.70 -41.74 -13.05
CA ALA A 344 -90.86 -41.31 -11.63
C ALA A 344 -89.51 -41.00 -10.94
N GLU A 345 -89.50 -39.85 -10.23
CA GLU A 345 -88.89 -39.59 -8.89
C GLU A 345 -87.38 -39.83 -8.68
N GLU A 346 -86.61 -39.09 -7.87
CA GLU A 346 -86.68 -37.82 -7.15
C GLU A 346 -85.26 -37.66 -6.54
N LEU A 347 -85.02 -36.52 -5.90
CA LEU A 347 -84.03 -36.29 -4.83
C LEU A 347 -82.64 -35.68 -5.12
N GLN A 348 -82.56 -34.49 -4.51
CA GLN A 348 -81.49 -33.58 -4.13
C GLN A 348 -80.27 -34.20 -3.42
N ALA A 349 -79.15 -33.46 -3.46
CA ALA A 349 -78.38 -32.92 -2.30
C ALA A 349 -76.89 -32.78 -2.72
N SER A 350 -76.33 -31.56 -2.78
CA SER A 350 -75.78 -30.78 -1.67
C SER A 350 -74.59 -31.46 -0.96
N GLY A 351 -73.43 -30.79 -0.93
CA GLY A 351 -72.24 -31.33 -0.26
C GLY A 351 -70.98 -30.51 -0.41
N SER A 352 -70.99 -29.28 0.10
CA SER A 352 -69.82 -28.47 0.47
C SER A 352 -68.95 -29.12 1.56
N VAL A 353 -67.61 -29.08 1.47
CA VAL A 353 -66.64 -28.98 2.60
C VAL A 353 -65.32 -28.45 1.99
N GLN A 354 -64.86 -27.21 2.23
CA GLN A 354 -64.02 -26.73 3.37
C GLN A 354 -62.74 -27.58 3.58
N LYS A 355 -61.56 -27.12 4.02
CA LYS A 355 -60.95 -25.86 4.44
C LYS A 355 -59.54 -26.28 4.89
N LYS A 356 -58.53 -25.40 4.71
CA LYS A 356 -57.36 -25.22 5.62
C LYS A 356 -56.43 -26.45 5.82
N ALA A 357 -55.15 -26.31 6.10
CA ALA A 357 -54.35 -25.18 6.54
C ALA A 357 -52.96 -25.27 5.89
#